data_AF-A0A7Y4XQ14-F1
#
_entry.id   AF-A0A7Y4XQ14-F1
#
_cell.length_a   1.000
_cell.length_b   1.000
_cell.length_c   1.000
_cell.angle_alpha   90.00
_cell.angle_beta   90.00
_cell.angle_gamma   90.00
#
_symmetry.space_group_name_H-M   'P 1'
#
loop_
_entity.id
_entity.type
_entity.pdbx_description
1 polymer ?
#
loop_
_entity_poly.entity_id
_entity_poly.type
_entity_poly.pdbx_seq_one_letter_code
_entity_poly.pdbx_strand_id
1 'polypeptide(L)'
;MKVIILLLFNFLWTQSQLFTGTYEFKSEEPSENHYIVLTSGEGKLKGKYYGSEDGKGHGIFFYKADLSNIRLFANGNIEFEIGERVLFEKSLFTVKNTSPQSAIGNSRDPLRYKGTIAGNKITLICQSESDECWKEELVFLKIK
;
A
#
# COMPACT_ATOMS: atom_id res chain seq x y z
N MET A 1 6.13 -37.62 -11.88
CA MET A 1 5.53 -36.25 -11.94
C MET A 1 5.49 -35.64 -10.53
N LYS A 2 6.64 -35.29 -9.94
CA LYS A 2 6.76 -34.69 -8.59
C LYS A 2 7.77 -33.53 -8.51
N VAL A 3 8.51 -33.27 -9.60
CA VAL A 3 9.66 -32.35 -9.61
C VAL A 3 9.24 -30.90 -9.92
N ILE A 4 8.11 -30.68 -10.61
CA ILE A 4 7.66 -29.35 -11.03
C ILE A 4 7.12 -28.51 -9.84
N ILE A 5 6.54 -29.17 -8.82
CA ILE A 5 5.89 -28.49 -7.68
C ILE A 5 6.92 -27.82 -6.75
N LEU A 6 8.09 -28.43 -6.56
CA LEU A 6 9.17 -27.91 -5.69
C LEU A 6 9.85 -26.66 -6.27
N LEU A 7 9.90 -26.53 -7.60
CA LEU A 7 10.51 -25.36 -8.26
C LEU A 7 9.61 -24.13 -8.19
N LEU A 8 8.29 -24.30 -8.36
CA LEU A 8 7.31 -23.21 -8.26
C LEU A 8 7.23 -22.63 -6.85
N PHE A 9 7.28 -23.49 -5.82
CA PHE A 9 7.26 -23.07 -4.42
C PHE A 9 8.49 -22.23 -4.05
N ASN A 10 9.69 -22.65 -4.45
CA ASN A 10 10.92 -21.89 -4.20
C ASN A 10 10.97 -20.55 -4.95
N PHE A 11 10.42 -20.49 -6.16
CA PHE A 11 10.42 -19.29 -7.01
C PHE A 11 9.49 -18.19 -6.49
N LEU A 12 8.27 -18.53 -6.06
CA LEU A 12 7.34 -17.59 -5.43
C LEU A 12 7.87 -17.05 -4.09
N TRP A 13 8.56 -17.91 -3.34
CA TRP A 13 9.19 -17.53 -2.08
C TRP A 13 10.28 -16.47 -2.28
N THR A 14 11.20 -16.71 -3.23
CA THR A 14 12.29 -15.77 -3.57
C THR A 14 11.78 -14.45 -4.15
N GLN A 15 10.75 -14.47 -5.00
CA GLN A 15 10.16 -13.23 -5.52
C GLN A 15 9.53 -12.37 -4.43
N SER A 16 8.79 -12.96 -3.48
CA SER A 16 8.18 -12.17 -2.40
C SER A 16 9.21 -11.44 -1.54
N GLN A 17 10.37 -12.06 -1.31
CA GLN A 17 11.43 -11.50 -0.49
C GLN A 17 12.14 -10.32 -1.19
N LEU A 18 12.29 -10.40 -2.53
CA LEU A 18 12.87 -9.34 -3.35
C LEU A 18 12.13 -8.00 -3.20
N PHE A 19 10.80 -8.08 -3.11
CA PHE A 19 9.93 -6.91 -3.06
C PHE A 19 9.63 -6.39 -1.66
N THR A 20 10.12 -7.06 -0.61
CA THR A 20 9.99 -6.55 0.76
C THR A 20 10.73 -5.23 0.93
N GLY A 21 10.15 -4.32 1.72
CA GLY A 21 10.73 -3.01 2.00
C GLY A 21 9.68 -1.94 2.17
N THR A 22 10.15 -0.72 2.32
CA THR A 22 9.32 0.49 2.41
C THR A 22 9.44 1.27 1.12
N TYR A 23 8.29 1.62 0.54
CA TYR A 23 8.19 2.43 -0.66
C TYR A 23 7.47 3.73 -0.33
N GLU A 24 7.95 4.84 -0.89
CA GLU A 24 7.42 6.18 -0.67
C GLU A 24 6.95 6.76 -2.00
N PHE A 25 5.72 7.28 -2.01
CA PHE A 25 5.25 8.23 -3.00
C PHE A 25 5.34 9.62 -2.37
N LYS A 26 6.00 10.55 -3.08
CA LYS A 26 6.12 11.94 -2.64
C LYS A 26 4.97 12.77 -3.20
N SER A 27 4.16 13.34 -2.32
CA SER A 27 3.17 14.35 -2.69
C SER A 27 3.84 15.74 -2.75
N GLU A 28 3.03 16.78 -2.99
CA GLU A 28 3.51 18.16 -2.99
C GLU A 28 3.95 18.57 -1.58
N GLU A 29 3.11 18.28 -0.57
CA GLU A 29 3.45 18.50 0.83
C GLU A 29 3.97 17.24 1.52
N PRO A 30 5.21 17.24 2.05
CA PRO A 30 5.84 16.04 2.63
C PRO A 30 5.06 15.36 3.75
N SER A 31 4.20 16.09 4.47
CA SER A 31 3.31 15.52 5.49
C SER A 31 2.28 14.55 4.91
N GLU A 32 1.97 14.69 3.63
CA GLU A 32 0.97 13.95 2.85
C GLU A 32 1.62 12.87 1.98
N ASN A 33 2.89 12.52 2.24
CA ASN A 33 3.53 11.41 1.53
C ASN A 33 2.80 10.10 1.83
N HIS A 34 2.70 9.24 0.81
CA HIS A 34 2.11 7.92 0.94
C HIS A 34 3.22 6.88 1.06
N TYR A 35 2.97 5.84 1.85
CA TYR A 35 3.93 4.78 2.09
C TYR A 35 3.29 3.40 1.94
N ILE A 36 4.03 2.50 1.30
CA ILE A 36 3.71 1.08 1.25
C ILE A 36 4.82 0.33 1.97
N VAL A 37 4.45 -0.43 3.00
CA VAL A 37 5.37 -1.33 3.70
C VAL A 37 5.02 -2.74 3.30
N LEU A 38 5.90 -3.41 2.55
CA LEU A 38 5.75 -4.80 2.13
C LEU A 38 6.65 -5.70 2.98
N THR A 39 6.09 -6.78 3.51
CA THR A 39 6.80 -7.84 4.24
C THR A 39 6.45 -9.20 3.65
N SER A 40 7.34 -10.18 3.83
CA SER A 40 7.07 -11.57 3.45
C SER A 40 6.96 -12.42 4.71
N GLY A 41 5.95 -13.29 4.76
CA GLY A 41 5.77 -14.26 5.83
C GLY A 41 5.02 -15.48 5.31
N GLU A 42 5.51 -16.68 5.64
CA GLU A 42 4.91 -17.96 5.20
C GLU A 42 4.78 -18.07 3.66
N GLY A 43 5.69 -17.43 2.92
CA GLY A 43 5.67 -17.42 1.45
C GLY A 43 4.60 -16.54 0.82
N LYS A 44 3.94 -15.67 1.60
CA LYS A 44 2.97 -14.69 1.12
C LYS A 44 3.48 -13.28 1.37
N LEU A 45 3.24 -12.41 0.38
CA LEU A 45 3.43 -10.97 0.54
C LEU A 45 2.30 -10.43 1.42
N LYS A 46 2.67 -9.65 2.44
CA LYS A 46 1.77 -8.88 3.30
C LYS A 46 2.17 -7.41 3.18
N GLY A 47 1.26 -6.51 3.49
CA GLY A 47 1.66 -5.11 3.53
C GLY A 47 0.69 -4.19 4.24
N LYS A 48 1.18 -2.97 4.46
CA LYS A 48 0.43 -1.86 5.02
C LYS A 48 0.56 -0.65 4.12
N TYR A 49 -0.54 0.05 3.93
CA TYR A 49 -0.61 1.33 3.26
C TYR A 49 -0.78 2.42 4.30
N TYR A 50 0.00 3.49 4.16
CA TYR A 50 -0.15 4.73 4.92
C TYR A 50 -0.39 5.81 3.90
N GLY A 51 -1.50 6.52 4.01
CA GLY A 51 -1.88 7.51 3.02
C GLY A 51 -2.65 8.65 3.61
N SER A 52 -2.98 9.58 2.72
CA SER A 52 -3.90 10.67 2.96
C SER A 52 -5.08 10.62 1.99
N GLU A 53 -6.18 11.25 2.39
CA GLU A 53 -7.34 11.53 1.56
C GLU A 53 -7.81 12.98 1.77
N ASP A 54 -8.33 13.59 0.70
CA ASP A 54 -8.94 14.92 0.77
C ASP A 54 -10.31 14.82 1.45
N GLY A 55 -10.46 15.51 2.57
CA GLY A 55 -11.69 15.64 3.35
C GLY A 55 -12.76 16.49 2.67
N LYS A 56 -12.67 16.77 1.37
CA LYS A 56 -13.66 17.51 0.56
C LYS A 56 -13.99 18.88 1.16
N GLY A 57 -12.95 19.61 1.53
CA GLY A 57 -13.04 20.95 2.15
C GLY A 57 -12.89 20.96 3.67
N HIS A 58 -12.73 19.81 4.31
CA HIS A 58 -12.44 19.70 5.75
C HIS A 58 -10.95 19.50 6.08
N GLY A 59 -10.08 19.65 5.09
CA GLY A 59 -8.63 19.44 5.21
C GLY A 59 -8.21 18.04 4.77
N ILE A 60 -6.93 17.71 4.98
CA ILE A 60 -6.36 16.41 4.65
C ILE A 60 -6.43 15.48 5.86
N PHE A 61 -6.90 14.26 5.64
CA PHE A 61 -6.96 13.23 6.65
C PHE A 61 -6.02 12.09 6.32
N PHE A 62 -5.55 11.40 7.35
CA PHE A 62 -4.53 10.38 7.24
C PHE A 62 -5.06 9.05 7.71
N TYR A 63 -4.56 7.97 7.12
CA TYR A 63 -4.97 6.63 7.48
C TYR A 63 -3.82 5.64 7.41
N LYS A 64 -4.08 4.48 8.01
CA LYS A 64 -3.28 3.27 7.89
C LYS A 64 -4.23 2.11 7.63
N ALA A 65 -3.97 1.37 6.56
CA ALA A 65 -4.76 0.22 6.18
C ALA A 65 -3.87 -1.00 5.93
N ASP A 66 -4.36 -2.18 6.27
CA ASP A 66 -3.74 -3.42 5.80
C ASP A 66 -4.09 -3.62 4.32
N LEU A 67 -3.11 -4.08 3.55
CA LEU A 67 -3.33 -4.46 2.17
C LEU A 67 -4.03 -5.83 2.14
N SER A 68 -5.28 -5.85 1.69
CA SER A 68 -6.05 -7.07 1.52
C SER A 68 -5.91 -7.59 0.08
N ASN A 69 -6.12 -8.90 -0.09
CA ASN A 69 -6.16 -9.54 -1.42
C ASN A 69 -4.93 -9.29 -2.30
N ILE A 70 -3.74 -9.15 -1.71
CA ILE A 70 -2.51 -8.90 -2.47
C ILE A 70 -2.24 -10.07 -3.44
N ARG A 71 -2.15 -9.75 -4.72
CA ARG A 71 -1.78 -10.67 -5.79
C ARG A 71 -0.53 -10.13 -6.47
N LEU A 72 0.53 -10.92 -6.45
CA LEU A 72 1.76 -10.67 -7.20
C LEU A 72 1.87 -11.72 -8.29
N PHE A 73 1.95 -11.26 -9.53
CA PHE A 73 2.06 -12.12 -10.71
C PHE A 73 3.51 -12.24 -11.15
N ALA A 74 3.87 -13.34 -11.82
CA ALA A 74 5.24 -13.62 -12.23
C ALA A 74 5.87 -12.56 -13.15
N ASN A 75 5.03 -11.80 -13.87
CA ASN A 75 5.43 -10.70 -14.75
C ASN A 75 5.65 -9.36 -14.00
N GLY A 76 5.56 -9.34 -12.67
CA GLY A 76 5.69 -8.13 -11.87
C GLY A 76 4.40 -7.31 -11.75
N ASN A 77 3.26 -7.79 -12.26
CA ASN A 77 1.99 -7.13 -11.97
C ASN A 77 1.63 -7.31 -10.50
N ILE A 78 1.07 -6.27 -9.88
CA ILE A 78 0.59 -6.29 -8.51
C ILE A 78 -0.83 -5.72 -8.43
N GLU A 79 -1.68 -6.39 -7.66
CA GLU A 79 -3.03 -5.92 -7.34
C GLU A 79 -3.28 -6.09 -5.85
N PHE A 80 -3.98 -5.14 -5.24
CA PHE A 80 -4.45 -5.24 -3.85
C PHE A 80 -5.60 -4.28 -3.61
N GLU A 81 -6.26 -4.45 -2.46
CA GLU A 81 -7.34 -3.57 -2.00
C GLU A 81 -6.97 -2.98 -0.64
N ILE A 82 -7.51 -1.81 -0.36
CA ILE A 82 -7.61 -1.27 1.00
C ILE A 82 -9.09 -1.06 1.29
N GLY A 83 -9.56 -1.61 2.40
CA GLY A 83 -10.96 -1.52 2.81
C GLY A 83 -11.32 -0.15 3.38
N GLU A 84 -12.34 -0.15 4.24
CA GLU A 84 -12.68 1.02 5.05
C GLU A 84 -11.48 1.45 5.90
N ARG A 85 -11.26 2.76 5.97
CA ARG A 85 -10.09 3.38 6.59
C ARG A 85 -10.56 4.22 7.76
N VAL A 86 -9.94 4.03 8.93
CA VAL A 86 -10.11 4.96 10.05
C VAL A 86 -9.22 6.17 9.79
N LEU A 87 -9.80 7.36 9.94
CA LEU A 87 -9.18 8.64 9.60
C LEU A 87 -8.66 9.36 10.83
N PHE A 88 -7.55 10.09 10.64
CA PHE A 88 -6.83 10.82 11.67
C PHE A 88 -6.35 12.19 11.15
N GLU A 89 -6.15 13.16 12.04
CA GLU A 89 -5.69 14.51 11.67
C GLU A 89 -4.20 14.60 11.33
N LYS A 90 -3.41 13.58 11.69
CA LYS A 90 -1.96 13.59 11.49
C LYS A 90 -1.52 12.29 10.82
N SER A 91 -0.48 12.40 9.99
CA SER A 91 0.18 11.24 9.36
C SER A 91 0.46 10.15 10.40
N LEU A 92 0.37 8.88 10.00
CA LEU A 92 0.63 7.74 10.89
C LEU A 92 1.95 7.04 10.59
N PHE A 93 2.69 7.47 9.58
CA PHE A 93 3.91 6.79 9.14
C PHE A 93 5.15 7.21 9.95
N THR A 94 5.26 8.50 10.30
CA THR A 94 6.42 9.07 10.98
C THR A 94 6.24 9.20 12.48
N VAL A 95 5.03 9.01 12.98
CA VAL A 95 4.73 9.45 14.33
C VAL A 95 5.19 8.38 15.31
N LYS A 96 6.27 8.72 16.03
CA LYS A 96 6.65 8.11 17.32
C LYS A 96 5.57 8.37 18.39
N ASN A 97 4.29 8.34 18.03
CA ASN A 97 3.17 8.65 18.91
C ASN A 97 2.94 7.44 19.80
N THR A 98 3.52 7.53 20.98
CA THR A 98 3.14 6.79 22.17
C THR A 98 1.80 7.28 22.73
N SER A 99 1.23 8.37 22.20
CA SER A 99 -0.09 8.90 22.56
C SER A 99 -1.17 8.47 21.56
N PRO A 100 -2.32 7.96 22.05
CA PRO A 100 -3.45 7.58 21.20
C PRO A 100 -3.98 8.81 20.45
N GLN A 101 -4.06 8.73 19.12
CA GLN A 101 -4.79 9.71 18.32
C GLN A 101 -6.28 9.34 18.32
N SER A 102 -7.15 10.34 18.44
CA SER A 102 -8.59 10.12 18.29
C SER A 102 -8.92 9.98 16.81
N ALA A 103 -9.73 8.98 16.48
CA ALA A 103 -10.29 8.85 15.15
C ALA A 103 -11.26 10.01 14.88
N ILE A 104 -11.18 10.61 13.69
CA ILE A 104 -12.04 11.73 13.28
C ILE A 104 -13.15 11.29 12.32
N GLY A 105 -13.11 10.04 11.86
CA GLY A 105 -14.12 9.47 10.98
C GLY A 105 -13.63 8.19 10.31
N ASN A 106 -14.45 7.69 9.40
CA ASN A 106 -14.11 6.58 8.51
C ASN A 106 -14.27 7.02 7.05
N SER A 107 -13.45 6.46 6.17
CA SER A 107 -13.68 6.55 4.73
C SER A 107 -14.95 5.81 4.33
N ARG A 108 -15.50 6.11 3.15
CA ARG A 108 -16.76 5.49 2.72
C ARG A 108 -16.52 4.22 1.91
N ASP A 109 -15.52 4.22 1.03
CA ASP A 109 -15.39 3.19 0.02
C ASP A 109 -14.01 2.53 -0.01
N PRO A 110 -13.94 1.24 -0.38
CA PRO A 110 -12.67 0.57 -0.59
C PRO A 110 -11.94 1.17 -1.80
N LEU A 111 -10.61 1.20 -1.74
CA LEU A 111 -9.77 1.57 -2.87
C LEU A 111 -9.12 0.32 -3.44
N ARG A 112 -9.17 0.18 -4.77
CA ARG A 112 -8.51 -0.89 -5.50
C ARG A 112 -7.28 -0.34 -6.20
N TYR A 113 -6.16 -1.03 -6.06
CA TYR A 113 -4.91 -0.67 -6.73
C TYR A 113 -4.47 -1.78 -7.66
N LYS A 114 -4.05 -1.37 -8.87
CA LYS A 114 -3.47 -2.26 -9.87
C LYS A 114 -2.25 -1.62 -10.48
N GLY A 115 -1.21 -2.39 -10.75
CA GLY A 115 -0.06 -1.86 -11.47
C GLY A 115 1.10 -2.82 -11.52
N THR A 116 2.32 -2.29 -11.40
CA THR A 116 3.55 -3.06 -11.56
C THR A 116 4.53 -2.79 -10.45
N ILE A 117 5.32 -3.80 -10.11
CA ILE A 117 6.46 -3.72 -9.21
C ILE A 117 7.70 -4.27 -9.93
N ALA A 118 8.74 -3.45 -10.01
CA ALA A 118 9.99 -3.79 -10.68
C ALA A 118 11.18 -3.13 -9.96
N GLY A 119 12.10 -3.95 -9.45
CA GLY A 119 13.24 -3.49 -8.68
C GLY A 119 12.81 -2.64 -7.48
N ASN A 120 13.19 -1.36 -7.48
CA ASN A 120 12.92 -0.40 -6.41
C ASN A 120 11.70 0.49 -6.68
N LYS A 121 10.82 0.13 -7.62
CA LYS A 121 9.68 0.97 -8.01
C LYS A 121 8.38 0.18 -8.01
N ILE A 122 7.32 0.81 -7.49
CA ILE A 122 5.94 0.37 -7.64
C ILE A 122 5.17 1.49 -8.36
N THR A 123 4.54 1.18 -9.48
CA THR A 123 3.59 2.09 -10.13
C THR A 123 2.20 1.51 -9.94
N LEU A 124 1.28 2.31 -9.39
CA LEU A 124 -0.09 1.89 -9.10
C LEU A 124 -1.09 2.86 -9.72
N ILE A 125 -2.12 2.29 -10.32
CA ILE A 125 -3.34 2.98 -10.72
C ILE A 125 -4.37 2.75 -9.62
N CYS A 126 -4.95 3.83 -9.11
CA CYS A 126 -6.01 3.81 -8.12
C CYS A 126 -7.38 3.76 -8.80
N GLN A 127 -8.28 2.93 -8.28
CA GLN A 127 -9.68 2.87 -8.69
C GLN A 127 -10.58 2.96 -7.46
N SER A 128 -11.55 3.88 -7.51
CA SER A 128 -12.57 4.13 -6.49
C SER A 128 -13.92 4.31 -7.15
N GLU A 129 -14.98 3.78 -6.54
CA GLU A 129 -16.36 4.01 -7.00
C GLU A 129 -16.87 5.43 -6.66
N SER A 130 -16.26 6.07 -5.66
CA SER A 130 -16.67 7.40 -5.14
C SER A 130 -15.62 8.49 -5.33
N ASP A 131 -14.70 8.28 -6.28
CA ASP A 131 -13.63 9.23 -6.61
C ASP A 131 -12.77 9.64 -5.40
N GLU A 132 -12.46 8.67 -4.54
CA GLU A 132 -11.63 8.86 -3.33
C GLU A 132 -10.13 8.62 -3.59
N CYS A 133 -9.72 8.49 -4.84
CA CYS A 133 -8.32 8.28 -5.20
C CYS A 133 -7.52 9.57 -5.03
N TRP A 134 -6.40 9.49 -4.31
CA TRP A 134 -5.47 10.63 -4.16
C TRP A 134 -4.98 11.17 -5.51
N LYS A 135 -4.55 10.26 -6.37
CA LYS A 135 -4.22 10.48 -7.79
C LYS A 135 -4.58 9.23 -8.57
N GLU A 136 -4.84 9.40 -9.86
CA GLU A 136 -5.09 8.27 -10.77
C GLU A 136 -3.87 7.32 -10.80
N GLU A 137 -2.67 7.87 -10.97
CA GLU A 137 -1.41 7.13 -10.94
C GLU A 137 -0.50 7.61 -9.80
N LEU A 138 0.08 6.65 -9.07
CA LEU A 138 1.04 6.86 -8.00
C LEU A 138 2.31 6.06 -8.28
N VAL A 139 3.46 6.73 -8.21
CA VAL A 139 4.78 6.11 -8.38
C VAL A 139 5.53 6.10 -7.05
N PHE A 140 5.68 4.92 -6.47
CA PHE A 140 6.41 4.71 -5.23
C PHE A 140 7.84 4.25 -5.50
N LEU A 141 8.80 4.81 -4.76
CA LEU A 141 10.21 4.43 -4.81
C LEU A 141 10.64 3.81 -3.48
N LYS A 142 11.41 2.73 -3.55
CA LYS A 142 11.94 2.04 -2.37
C LYS A 142 12.93 2.93 -1.65
N ILE A 143 12.70 3.12 -0.35
CA ILE A 143 13.56 3.94 0.52
C ILE A 143 14.27 3.13 1.61
N LYS A 144 13.77 1.92 1.91
CA LYS A 144 14.36 0.98 2.88
C LYS A 144 14.08 -0.46 2.47
#